data_AF-A0A1E8GL46-F1
#
_entry.id   AF-A0A1E8GL46-F1
#
_cell.length_a   1.000
_cell.length_b   1.000
_cell.length_c   1.000
_cell.angle_alpha   90.00
_cell.angle_beta   90.00
_cell.angle_gamma   90.00
#
_symmetry.space_group_name_H-M   'P 1'
#
loop_
_entity.id
_entity.type
_entity.pdbx_description
1 polymer ?
#
loop_
_entity_poly.entity_id
_entity_poly.type
_entity_poly.pdbx_seq_one_letter_code
_entity_poly.pdbx_strand_id
1 'polypeptide(L)'
;MAEKKITSVKGEADKDKIVKSTASEDKPVRAKSSTAKSESQETVEKTEAPTEEVKKASKEKEEPVWKPSKENKGKATQYRIFAALSWLAAIGAQVANIIYLRQNGSDIKLWIPLLIIAVDAAFAVLGGFLWKRSNQMDPPSEKNKFLFFMQSQLGMIVAIVAFLPLVVFVFFNKDMDGKQKGIIGGVAVIAMILVGVAGADFNPPSQEKYAAQAQVVKTLTDQDLVYGTKSGEKYHLYADCQYLKSDNVKELFEGSVEDLHAKNHKIGTGEDALCSACKKRALKAKNWTEDDLNNAVAEANEAKESEAKK
;
A
#
# COMPACT_ATOMS: atom_id res chain seq x y z
N MET A 1 -38.86 34.03 25.46
CA MET A 1 -38.68 33.53 26.84
C MET A 1 -39.93 32.77 27.24
N ALA A 2 -39.85 31.48 27.54
CA ALA A 2 -40.87 30.67 28.22
C ALA A 2 -40.31 29.24 28.40
N GLU A 3 -39.73 28.94 29.56
CA GLU A 3 -39.24 27.59 29.85
C GLU A 3 -40.38 26.64 30.21
N LYS A 4 -40.26 25.35 29.86
CA LYS A 4 -40.97 24.27 30.54
C LYS A 4 -40.00 23.14 30.88
N LYS A 5 -40.28 22.49 32.01
CA LYS A 5 -39.30 21.80 32.86
C LYS A 5 -39.29 20.27 32.64
N ILE A 6 -38.14 19.66 32.85
CA ILE A 6 -37.89 18.22 32.70
C ILE A 6 -38.34 17.45 33.96
N THR A 7 -39.05 16.33 33.77
CA THR A 7 -38.93 15.04 34.51
C THR A 7 -39.81 14.00 33.78
N SER A 8 -39.28 12.89 33.26
CA SER A 8 -38.75 11.69 33.93
C SER A 8 -39.82 10.62 34.19
N VAL A 9 -39.73 9.50 33.47
CA VAL A 9 -40.36 8.21 33.80
C VAL A 9 -39.30 7.12 33.63
N LYS A 10 -39.12 6.29 34.66
CA LYS A 10 -38.18 5.16 34.68
C LYS A 10 -38.95 3.86 34.42
N GLY A 11 -38.45 3.00 33.54
CA GLY A 11 -38.99 1.65 33.30
C GLY A 11 -37.88 0.60 33.39
N GLU A 12 -38.06 -0.41 34.25
CA GLU A 12 -37.05 -1.41 34.57
C GLU A 12 -37.74 -2.73 34.95
N ALA A 13 -37.56 -3.78 34.13
CA ALA A 13 -37.90 -5.18 34.39
C ALA A 13 -36.99 -6.05 33.48
N ASP A 14 -36.15 -6.95 33.99
CA ASP A 14 -36.43 -8.28 34.57
C ASP A 14 -36.79 -9.32 33.48
N LYS A 15 -35.84 -10.16 33.06
CA LYS A 15 -35.59 -11.56 33.52
C LYS A 15 -36.86 -12.44 33.42
N ASP A 16 -36.83 -13.62 32.81
CA ASP A 16 -36.08 -14.79 33.30
C ASP A 16 -36.01 -15.95 32.26
N LYS A 17 -35.18 -16.97 32.53
CA LYS A 17 -35.17 -18.38 32.03
C LYS A 17 -35.48 -18.73 30.55
N ILE A 18 -34.60 -19.57 29.99
CA ILE A 18 -34.95 -20.92 29.43
C ILE A 18 -33.78 -21.89 29.75
N VAL A 19 -34.07 -23.19 29.90
CA VAL A 19 -33.14 -24.17 30.52
C VAL A 19 -33.01 -25.47 29.70
N LYS A 20 -31.78 -25.77 29.28
CA LYS A 20 -31.09 -27.09 29.24
C LYS A 20 -31.84 -28.35 28.76
N SER A 21 -31.28 -29.03 27.75
CA SER A 21 -31.49 -30.47 27.47
C SER A 21 -30.17 -31.16 27.07
N THR A 22 -30.07 -32.49 27.22
CA THR A 22 -28.80 -33.27 27.08
C THR A 22 -29.01 -34.75 26.74
N ALA A 23 -28.42 -35.25 25.64
CA ALA A 23 -28.05 -36.65 25.33
C ALA A 23 -27.08 -36.62 24.09
N SER A 24 -25.96 -37.37 23.98
CA SER A 24 -25.72 -38.84 23.86
C SER A 24 -26.16 -39.41 22.49
N GLU A 25 -25.40 -40.24 21.74
CA GLU A 25 -24.14 -41.02 21.97
C GLU A 25 -23.16 -40.85 20.75
N ASP A 26 -22.04 -41.55 20.46
CA ASP A 26 -21.27 -42.66 21.09
C ASP A 26 -19.73 -42.57 20.81
N LYS A 27 -19.23 -42.98 19.61
CA LYS A 27 -17.84 -43.50 19.38
C LYS A 27 -17.44 -43.37 17.87
N PRO A 28 -16.15 -43.53 17.43
CA PRO A 28 -15.15 -44.41 18.05
C PRO A 28 -13.68 -43.99 18.18
N VAL A 29 -12.97 -44.82 18.96
CA VAL A 29 -11.53 -44.77 19.31
C VAL A 29 -10.84 -46.06 18.87
N ARG A 30 -9.67 -46.01 18.19
CA ARG A 30 -8.63 -47.06 18.28
C ARG A 30 -7.22 -46.62 17.81
N ALA A 31 -6.20 -47.10 18.54
CA ALA A 31 -4.78 -47.43 18.20
C ALA A 31 -4.03 -46.65 17.08
N LYS A 32 -2.83 -46.08 17.30
CA LYS A 32 -1.52 -46.65 17.75
C LYS A 32 -0.77 -47.54 16.74
N SER A 33 0.24 -46.98 16.07
CA SER A 33 1.64 -47.51 15.95
C SER A 33 2.50 -46.50 15.15
N SER A 34 3.76 -46.13 15.40
CA SER A 34 4.92 -46.59 16.21
C SER A 34 6.03 -47.39 15.48
N THR A 35 6.93 -46.68 14.79
CA THR A 35 8.36 -46.98 14.49
C THR A 35 8.96 -45.74 13.81
N ALA A 36 10.17 -45.20 14.06
CA ALA A 36 11.50 -45.73 14.42
C ALA A 36 12.16 -46.51 13.25
N LYS A 37 12.91 -45.83 12.37
CA LYS A 37 14.36 -45.48 12.44
C LYS A 37 15.26 -46.59 11.86
N SER A 38 16.06 -46.27 10.85
CA SER A 38 17.38 -46.89 10.58
C SER A 38 18.29 -45.93 9.81
N GLU A 39 19.61 -46.11 9.95
CA GLU A 39 20.69 -45.37 9.27
C GLU A 39 21.57 -46.35 8.47
N SER A 40 22.14 -45.91 7.33
CA SER A 40 23.31 -46.46 6.60
C SER A 40 23.48 -45.63 5.31
N GLN A 41 24.58 -44.93 4.98
CA GLN A 41 26.00 -45.34 4.78
C GLN A 41 26.21 -46.43 3.70
N GLU A 42 27.24 -46.42 2.84
CA GLU A 42 28.18 -45.37 2.35
C GLU A 42 29.05 -45.94 1.20
N THR A 43 29.21 -45.24 0.06
CA THR A 43 30.34 -45.25 -0.94
C THR A 43 29.90 -44.36 -2.15
N VAL A 44 30.67 -43.42 -2.74
CA VAL A 44 32.00 -43.46 -3.44
C VAL A 44 31.87 -44.21 -4.79
N GLU A 45 32.17 -43.65 -5.99
CA GLU A 45 33.26 -42.74 -6.41
C GLU A 45 32.91 -41.83 -7.65
N LYS A 46 33.19 -40.49 -7.58
CA LYS A 46 33.85 -39.60 -8.61
C LYS A 46 33.18 -39.17 -9.94
N THR A 47 33.11 -37.84 -10.11
CA THR A 47 33.46 -37.03 -11.31
C THR A 47 32.58 -37.13 -12.58
N GLU A 48 31.65 -36.18 -12.77
CA GLU A 48 31.78 -35.05 -13.72
C GLU A 48 30.60 -34.04 -13.58
N ALA A 49 30.71 -32.85 -14.18
CA ALA A 49 29.70 -31.78 -14.13
C ALA A 49 29.95 -30.71 -15.25
N PRO A 50 28.95 -29.90 -15.68
CA PRO A 50 27.49 -30.10 -15.63
C PRO A 50 26.76 -29.71 -16.95
N THR A 51 26.02 -30.64 -17.58
CA THR A 51 25.36 -30.40 -18.87
C THR A 51 23.98 -29.72 -18.77
N GLU A 52 23.99 -28.38 -18.79
CA GLU A 52 22.99 -27.37 -19.23
C GLU A 52 21.45 -27.51 -19.10
N GLU A 53 20.83 -28.70 -19.13
CA GLU A 53 19.41 -28.83 -19.54
C GLU A 53 18.32 -28.36 -18.54
N VAL A 54 18.68 -27.98 -17.31
CA VAL A 54 17.71 -27.55 -16.28
C VAL A 54 17.58 -26.01 -16.17
N LYS A 55 18.15 -25.24 -17.11
CA LYS A 55 18.03 -23.76 -17.15
C LYS A 55 16.86 -23.22 -18.01
N LYS A 56 15.81 -24.02 -18.26
CA LYS A 56 14.76 -23.73 -19.27
C LYS A 56 13.32 -23.70 -18.73
N ALA A 57 13.09 -23.23 -17.51
CA ALA A 57 11.77 -23.24 -16.88
C ALA A 57 11.36 -21.95 -16.11
N SER A 58 11.95 -20.79 -16.41
CA SER A 58 11.49 -19.50 -15.85
C SER A 58 11.81 -18.29 -16.75
N LYS A 59 11.50 -18.38 -18.05
CA LYS A 59 11.49 -17.19 -18.92
C LYS A 59 10.16 -16.46 -18.71
N GLU A 60 10.14 -15.56 -17.73
CA GLU A 60 9.00 -14.68 -17.44
C GLU A 60 8.56 -13.95 -18.72
N LYS A 61 7.25 -13.94 -19.01
CA LYS A 61 6.72 -13.31 -20.23
C LYS A 61 7.01 -11.81 -20.18
N GLU A 62 7.70 -11.29 -21.20
CA GLU A 62 7.87 -9.84 -21.37
C GLU A 62 6.59 -9.22 -21.93
N GLU A 63 5.54 -9.16 -21.09
CA GLU A 63 4.38 -8.30 -21.32
C GLU A 63 4.84 -6.86 -21.62
N PRO A 64 4.17 -6.16 -22.55
CA PRO A 64 4.63 -4.89 -23.09
C PRO A 64 4.83 -3.85 -21.97
N VAL A 65 6.09 -3.55 -21.68
CA VAL A 65 6.48 -2.70 -20.55
C VAL A 65 6.02 -1.26 -20.80
N TRP A 66 4.88 -0.95 -20.19
CA TRP A 66 4.35 0.38 -20.01
C TRP A 66 5.42 1.34 -19.49
N LYS A 67 5.44 2.58 -20.00
CA LYS A 67 6.44 3.60 -19.63
C LYS A 67 5.74 4.95 -19.46
N PRO A 68 6.08 5.72 -18.41
CA PRO A 68 5.48 7.04 -18.21
C PRO A 68 5.91 8.03 -19.29
N SER A 69 5.11 9.09 -19.48
CA SER A 69 5.52 10.23 -20.29
C SER A 69 6.80 10.88 -19.73
N LYS A 70 7.59 11.51 -20.60
CA LYS A 70 8.84 12.19 -20.19
C LYS A 70 8.60 13.25 -19.10
N GLU A 71 7.45 13.92 -19.16
CA GLU A 71 7.04 14.91 -18.17
C GLU A 71 6.69 14.26 -16.81
N ASN A 72 5.87 13.22 -16.81
CA ASN A 72 5.48 12.52 -15.58
C ASN A 72 6.69 11.87 -14.91
N LYS A 73 7.63 11.31 -15.69
CA LYS A 73 8.91 10.82 -15.17
C LYS A 73 9.81 11.92 -14.60
N GLY A 74 9.86 13.09 -15.23
CA GLY A 74 10.57 14.26 -14.72
C GLY A 74 10.02 14.72 -13.37
N LYS A 75 8.70 14.88 -13.27
CA LYS A 75 7.98 15.21 -12.03
C LYS A 75 8.22 14.15 -10.94
N ALA A 76 8.08 12.87 -11.27
CA ALA A 76 8.35 11.76 -10.34
C ALA A 76 9.77 11.84 -9.76
N THR A 77 10.77 12.12 -10.62
CA THR A 77 12.17 12.27 -10.20
C THR A 77 12.36 13.44 -9.22
N GLN A 78 11.71 14.58 -9.48
CA GLN A 78 11.71 15.72 -8.55
C GLN A 78 11.05 15.36 -7.20
N TYR A 79 9.90 14.70 -7.20
CA TYR A 79 9.23 14.24 -5.98
C TYR A 79 10.10 13.26 -5.18
N ARG A 80 10.84 12.36 -5.83
CA ARG A 80 11.80 11.45 -5.17
C ARG A 80 12.98 12.19 -4.52
N ILE A 81 13.51 13.21 -5.18
CA ILE A 81 14.57 14.07 -4.62
C ILE A 81 14.05 14.83 -3.40
N PHE A 82 12.88 15.46 -3.48
CA PHE A 82 12.29 16.15 -2.33
C PHE A 82 11.94 15.20 -1.18
N ALA A 83 11.46 13.98 -1.47
CA ALA A 83 11.24 12.95 -0.46
C ALA A 83 12.53 12.54 0.25
N ALA A 84 13.61 12.28 -0.50
CA ALA A 84 14.91 11.95 0.05
C ALA A 84 15.50 13.08 0.91
N LEU A 85 15.38 14.34 0.47
CA LEU A 85 15.79 15.50 1.27
C LEU A 85 14.95 15.65 2.55
N SER A 86 13.64 15.37 2.49
CA SER A 86 12.75 15.33 3.66
C SER A 86 13.20 14.27 4.67
N TRP A 87 13.53 13.06 4.20
CA TRP A 87 14.02 11.98 5.04
C TRP A 87 15.42 12.22 5.62
N LEU A 88 16.31 12.90 4.88
CA LEU A 88 17.60 13.34 5.42
C LEU A 88 17.42 14.39 6.52
N ALA A 89 16.42 15.28 6.42
CA ALA A 89 16.07 16.23 7.48
C ALA A 89 15.49 15.51 8.72
N ALA A 90 14.64 14.49 8.53
CA ALA A 90 14.12 13.63 9.60
C ALA A 90 15.27 12.92 10.37
N ILE A 91 16.16 12.23 9.65
CA ILE A 91 17.34 11.57 10.24
C ILE A 91 18.27 12.60 10.92
N GLY A 92 18.43 13.80 10.36
CA GLY A 92 19.16 14.90 10.99
C GLY A 92 18.54 15.36 12.32
N ALA A 93 17.20 15.46 12.38
CA ALA A 93 16.47 15.76 13.61
C ALA A 93 16.62 14.65 14.65
N GLN A 94 16.54 13.37 14.25
CA GLN A 94 16.80 12.23 15.13
C GLN A 94 18.21 12.30 15.75
N VAL A 95 19.25 12.54 14.94
CA VAL A 95 20.64 12.65 15.41
C VAL A 95 20.81 13.84 16.35
N ALA A 96 20.20 14.99 16.04
CA ALA A 96 20.20 16.16 16.94
C ALA A 96 19.51 15.84 18.28
N ASN A 97 18.44 15.05 18.29
CA ASN A 97 17.76 14.59 19.50
C ASN A 97 18.67 13.71 20.36
N ILE A 98 19.36 12.73 19.75
CA ILE A 98 20.30 11.84 20.45
C ILE A 98 21.48 12.63 21.03
N ILE A 99 21.97 13.67 20.33
CA ILE A 99 23.02 14.58 20.84
C ILE A 99 22.49 15.37 22.05
N TYR A 100 21.32 15.99 21.94
CA TYR A 100 20.70 16.75 23.04
C TYR A 100 20.49 15.88 24.28
N LEU A 101 19.90 14.70 24.13
CA LEU A 101 19.66 13.76 25.24
C LEU A 101 20.95 13.28 25.90
N ARG A 102 22.05 13.12 25.14
CA ARG A 102 23.37 12.79 25.68
C ARG A 102 24.01 13.96 26.43
N GLN A 103 23.82 15.20 25.96
CA GLN A 103 24.36 16.40 26.60
C GLN A 103 23.63 16.76 27.91
N ASN A 104 22.33 16.49 27.99
CA ASN A 104 21.49 16.84 29.14
C ASN A 104 21.37 15.72 30.20
N GLY A 105 21.56 14.44 29.85
CA GLY A 105 21.59 13.33 30.81
C GLY A 105 20.28 13.22 31.62
N SER A 106 20.33 13.58 32.90
CA SER A 106 19.16 13.62 33.79
C SER A 106 18.44 14.98 33.83
N ASP A 107 19.05 16.08 33.39
CA ASP A 107 18.42 17.42 33.33
C ASP A 107 17.80 17.69 31.94
N ILE A 108 16.94 16.76 31.51
CA ILE A 108 16.22 16.85 30.23
C ILE A 108 14.94 17.69 30.38
N LYS A 109 14.87 18.78 29.62
CA LYS A 109 13.66 19.59 29.45
C LYS A 109 12.73 18.88 28.46
N LEU A 110 11.89 17.98 28.97
CA LEU A 110 11.06 17.02 28.19
C LEU A 110 10.37 17.58 26.93
N TRP A 111 9.96 18.85 26.92
CA TRP A 111 9.33 19.48 25.75
C TRP A 111 10.26 19.58 24.53
N ILE A 112 11.58 19.66 24.71
CA ILE A 112 12.57 19.72 23.63
C ILE A 112 12.63 18.41 22.82
N PRO A 113 12.92 17.22 23.40
CA PRO A 113 12.97 15.98 22.65
C PRO A 113 11.60 15.58 22.08
N LEU A 114 10.50 15.95 22.74
CA LEU A 114 9.14 15.79 22.21
C LEU A 114 8.89 16.66 20.97
N LEU A 115 9.33 17.92 20.98
CA LEU A 115 9.25 18.81 19.81
C LEU A 115 10.13 18.32 18.66
N ILE A 116 11.33 17.80 18.95
CA ILE A 116 12.20 17.23 17.92
C ILE A 116 11.57 15.96 17.31
N ILE A 117 10.96 15.07 18.12
CA ILE A 117 10.18 13.92 17.62
C ILE A 117 9.01 14.37 16.72
N ALA A 118 8.32 15.46 17.07
CA ALA A 118 7.22 15.98 16.26
C ALA A 118 7.70 16.54 14.90
N VAL A 119 8.86 17.20 14.87
CA VAL A 119 9.50 17.70 13.63
C VAL A 119 10.00 16.56 12.76
N ASP A 120 10.68 15.58 13.35
CA ASP A 120 11.13 14.33 12.72
C ASP A 120 9.95 13.59 12.06
N ALA A 121 8.86 13.37 12.82
CA ALA A 121 7.64 12.75 12.31
C ALA A 121 7.00 13.52 11.15
N ALA A 122 6.98 14.86 11.21
CA ALA A 122 6.43 15.70 10.14
C ALA A 122 7.24 15.56 8.84
N PHE A 123 8.59 15.57 8.92
CA PHE A 123 9.46 15.35 7.77
C PHE A 123 9.36 13.91 7.23
N ALA A 124 9.29 12.90 8.11
CA ALA A 124 9.16 11.50 7.71
C ALA A 124 7.84 11.22 6.96
N VAL A 125 6.71 11.77 7.45
CA VAL A 125 5.40 11.71 6.77
C VAL A 125 5.41 12.49 5.45
N LEU A 126 6.00 13.69 5.43
CA LEU A 126 6.11 14.49 4.21
C LEU A 126 6.91 13.74 3.12
N GLY A 127 8.05 13.16 3.47
CA GLY A 127 8.82 12.32 2.56
C GLY A 127 8.02 11.10 2.06
N GLY A 128 7.28 10.43 2.95
CA GLY A 128 6.39 9.32 2.58
C GLY A 128 5.29 9.73 1.58
N PHE A 129 4.65 10.88 1.80
CA PHE A 129 3.64 11.43 0.90
C PHE A 129 4.21 11.80 -0.48
N LEU A 130 5.35 12.51 -0.50
CA LEU A 130 6.06 12.88 -1.74
C LEU A 130 6.50 11.63 -2.51
N TRP A 131 6.99 10.60 -1.82
CA TRP A 131 7.41 9.35 -2.44
C TRP A 131 6.24 8.58 -3.06
N LYS A 132 5.13 8.39 -2.34
CA LYS A 132 3.89 7.81 -2.88
C LYS A 132 3.41 8.59 -4.11
N ARG A 133 3.47 9.92 -4.07
CA ARG A 133 3.09 10.77 -5.20
C ARG A 133 4.00 10.59 -6.42
N SER A 134 5.28 10.28 -6.22
CA SER A 134 6.21 9.93 -7.32
C SER A 134 5.86 8.59 -7.97
N ASN A 135 5.48 7.59 -7.18
CA ASN A 135 5.15 6.24 -7.68
C ASN A 135 3.86 6.22 -8.51
N GLN A 136 2.97 7.20 -8.36
CA GLN A 136 1.79 7.34 -9.23
C GLN A 136 2.12 7.94 -10.62
N MET A 137 3.29 8.58 -10.76
CA MET A 137 3.75 9.21 -12.00
C MET A 137 4.78 8.36 -12.76
N ASP A 138 5.50 7.49 -12.05
CA ASP A 138 6.49 6.54 -12.58
C ASP A 138 6.49 5.27 -11.68
N PRO A 139 5.43 4.43 -11.73
CA PRO A 139 5.31 3.26 -10.86
C PRO A 139 6.38 2.20 -11.08
N PRO A 140 6.73 1.42 -10.03
CA PRO A 140 7.53 0.21 -10.16
C PRO A 140 6.79 -0.89 -10.95
N SER A 141 7.54 -1.77 -11.61
CA SER A 141 7.02 -3.00 -12.21
C SER A 141 6.95 -4.12 -11.17
N GLU A 142 5.84 -4.87 -11.15
CA GLU A 142 5.63 -6.00 -10.23
C GLU A 142 6.51 -7.22 -10.53
N LYS A 143 7.07 -7.32 -11.75
CA LYS A 143 7.95 -8.43 -12.20
C LYS A 143 9.10 -8.68 -11.22
N ASN A 144 9.78 -7.63 -10.79
CA ASN A 144 10.74 -7.71 -9.68
C ASN A 144 10.06 -7.39 -8.34
N LYS A 145 9.43 -8.41 -7.75
CA LYS A 145 8.69 -8.32 -6.47
C LYS A 145 9.48 -7.70 -5.31
N PHE A 146 10.80 -7.88 -5.27
CA PHE A 146 11.66 -7.26 -4.25
C PHE A 146 11.83 -5.75 -4.46
N LEU A 147 12.16 -5.32 -5.69
CA LEU A 147 12.25 -3.89 -6.02
C LEU A 147 10.87 -3.21 -5.93
N PHE A 148 9.80 -3.89 -6.34
CA PHE A 148 8.42 -3.45 -6.16
C PHE A 148 8.12 -3.20 -4.69
N PHE A 149 8.33 -4.19 -3.81
CA PHE A 149 8.12 -4.02 -2.36
C PHE A 149 8.96 -2.86 -1.78
N MET A 150 10.26 -2.83 -2.08
CA MET A 150 11.18 -1.80 -1.56
C MET A 150 10.82 -0.38 -2.03
N GLN A 151 10.36 -0.21 -3.28
CA GLN A 151 9.95 1.09 -3.81
C GLN A 151 8.53 1.49 -3.39
N SER A 152 7.62 0.54 -3.20
CA SER A 152 6.26 0.81 -2.71
C SER A 152 6.24 1.14 -1.22
N GLN A 153 6.99 0.39 -0.39
CA GLN A 153 6.97 0.52 1.07
C GLN A 153 8.07 1.45 1.64
N LEU A 154 8.78 2.21 0.79
CA LEU A 154 9.96 2.96 1.24
C LEU A 154 9.64 3.95 2.37
N GLY A 155 8.46 4.57 2.38
CA GLY A 155 8.02 5.45 3.48
C GLY A 155 7.92 4.75 4.83
N MET A 156 7.41 3.51 4.86
CA MET A 156 7.37 2.68 6.08
C MET A 156 8.78 2.25 6.52
N ILE A 157 9.61 1.82 5.56
CA ILE A 157 10.98 1.37 5.84
C ILE A 157 11.81 2.52 6.41
N VAL A 158 11.72 3.72 5.82
CA VAL A 158 12.44 4.90 6.30
C VAL A 158 11.89 5.39 7.64
N ALA A 159 10.59 5.23 7.94
CA ALA A 159 10.07 5.51 9.28
C ALA A 159 10.74 4.65 10.37
N ILE A 160 10.99 3.36 10.09
CA ILE A 160 11.72 2.49 11.02
C ILE A 160 13.17 2.98 11.17
N VAL A 161 13.86 3.32 10.08
CA VAL A 161 15.24 3.87 10.13
C VAL A 161 15.31 5.21 10.88
N ALA A 162 14.30 6.08 10.71
CA ALA A 162 14.23 7.41 11.31
C ALA A 162 13.86 7.40 12.80
N PHE A 163 13.27 6.34 13.34
CA PHE A 163 12.93 6.27 14.77
C PHE A 163 13.65 5.19 15.57
N LEU A 164 14.00 4.04 14.98
CA LEU A 164 14.55 2.90 15.72
C LEU A 164 15.87 3.22 16.48
N PRO A 165 16.87 3.91 15.90
CA PRO A 165 18.05 4.35 16.65
C PRO A 165 17.74 5.21 17.90
N LEU A 166 16.76 6.12 17.82
CA LEU A 166 16.32 6.92 18.97
C LEU A 166 15.63 6.06 20.04
N VAL A 167 14.74 5.16 19.62
CA VAL A 167 14.05 4.20 20.52
C VAL A 167 15.07 3.33 21.26
N VAL A 168 16.02 2.72 20.53
CA VAL A 168 17.10 1.91 21.13
C VAL A 168 17.97 2.75 22.06
N PHE A 169 18.39 3.95 21.64
CA PHE A 169 19.20 4.85 22.47
C PHE A 169 18.49 5.19 23.79
N VAL A 170 17.22 5.60 23.76
CA VAL A 170 16.50 5.98 24.98
C VAL A 170 16.36 4.81 25.96
N PHE A 171 15.99 3.62 25.49
CA PHE A 171 15.80 2.48 26.40
C PHE A 171 17.12 1.86 26.90
N PHE A 172 18.23 1.96 26.16
CA PHE A 172 19.54 1.41 26.55
C PHE A 172 20.46 2.42 27.27
N ASN A 173 20.20 3.73 27.17
CA ASN A 173 20.96 4.76 27.90
C ASN A 173 20.82 4.56 29.42
N LYS A 174 21.93 4.60 30.18
CA LYS A 174 21.92 4.42 31.63
C LYS A 174 21.64 5.72 32.39
N ASP A 175 21.90 6.87 31.77
CA ASP A 175 21.97 8.19 32.44
C ASP A 175 20.61 8.92 32.50
N MET A 176 19.57 8.34 31.90
CA MET A 176 18.18 8.85 31.92
C MET A 176 17.31 8.13 32.95
N ASP A 177 16.45 8.87 33.65
CA ASP A 177 15.46 8.32 34.59
C ASP A 177 14.38 7.46 33.90
N GLY A 178 13.77 6.54 34.66
CA GLY A 178 12.68 5.70 34.20
C GLY A 178 11.47 6.48 33.67
N LYS A 179 11.12 7.64 34.24
CA LYS A 179 10.02 8.48 33.72
C LYS A 179 10.41 9.15 32.41
N GLN A 180 11.65 9.64 32.30
CA GLN A 180 12.17 10.24 31.07
C GLN A 180 12.20 9.22 29.92
N LYS A 181 12.67 8.00 30.20
CA LYS A 181 12.63 6.87 29.28
C LYS A 181 11.20 6.50 28.85
N GLY A 182 10.29 6.37 29.82
CA GLY A 182 8.89 6.04 29.55
C GLY A 182 8.19 7.07 28.66
N ILE A 183 8.40 8.37 28.93
CA ILE A 183 7.80 9.46 28.15
C ILE A 183 8.43 9.56 26.76
N ILE A 184 9.76 9.72 26.67
CA ILE A 184 10.43 9.99 25.39
C ILE A 184 10.43 8.73 24.51
N GLY A 185 10.77 7.58 25.08
CA GLY A 185 10.78 6.30 24.36
C GLY A 185 9.38 5.83 23.97
N GLY A 186 8.38 6.02 24.84
CA GLY A 186 6.98 5.73 24.54
C GLY A 186 6.45 6.58 23.39
N VAL A 187 6.69 7.90 23.41
CA VAL A 187 6.29 8.79 22.31
C VAL A 187 7.06 8.49 21.02
N ALA A 188 8.35 8.16 21.09
CA ALA A 188 9.12 7.75 19.90
C ALA A 188 8.60 6.45 19.27
N VAL A 189 8.20 5.45 20.07
CA VAL A 189 7.58 4.20 19.57
C VAL A 189 6.21 4.48 18.94
N ILE A 190 5.37 5.31 19.58
CA ILE A 190 4.06 5.69 19.02
C ILE A 190 4.23 6.47 17.71
N ALA A 191 5.19 7.41 17.65
CA ALA A 191 5.53 8.14 16.43
C ALA A 191 5.99 7.18 15.32
N MET A 192 6.93 6.26 15.61
CA MET A 192 7.40 5.25 14.65
C MET A 192 6.25 4.44 14.04
N ILE A 193 5.27 4.03 14.85
CA ILE A 193 4.11 3.26 14.39
C ILE A 193 3.20 4.14 13.50
N LEU A 194 2.83 5.34 13.95
CA LEU A 194 1.94 6.23 13.20
C LEU A 194 2.56 6.69 11.87
N VAL A 195 3.84 7.07 11.88
CA VAL A 195 4.60 7.45 10.69
C VAL A 195 4.81 6.24 9.78
N GLY A 196 5.08 5.05 10.33
CA GLY A 196 5.21 3.81 9.57
C GLY A 196 3.92 3.44 8.83
N VAL A 197 2.76 3.52 9.50
CA VAL A 197 1.45 3.29 8.88
C VAL A 197 1.09 4.36 7.85
N ALA A 198 1.42 5.63 8.10
CA ALA A 198 1.25 6.71 7.11
C ALA A 198 2.17 6.52 5.88
N GLY A 199 3.37 5.97 6.08
CA GLY A 199 4.35 5.66 5.05
C GLY A 199 4.07 4.39 4.25
N ALA A 200 3.36 3.40 4.82
CA ALA A 200 3.01 2.14 4.17
C ALA A 200 1.99 2.33 3.04
N ASP A 201 2.19 1.67 1.90
CA ASP A 201 1.25 1.71 0.77
C ASP A 201 0.47 0.39 0.69
N PHE A 202 -0.84 0.47 0.92
CA PHE A 202 -1.73 -0.70 0.99
C PHE A 202 -2.30 -1.10 -0.39
N ASN A 203 -2.21 -0.25 -1.41
CA ASN A 203 -2.57 -0.61 -2.78
C ASN A 203 -1.65 0.10 -3.80
N PRO A 204 -0.35 -0.25 -3.80
CA PRO A 204 0.64 0.47 -4.59
C PRO A 204 0.33 0.40 -6.10
N PRO A 205 0.56 1.49 -6.85
CA PRO A 205 0.46 1.49 -8.31
C PRO A 205 1.59 0.65 -8.92
N SER A 206 1.30 0.03 -10.06
CA SER A 206 2.28 -0.72 -10.87
C SER A 206 2.11 -0.45 -12.35
N GLN A 207 3.16 -0.71 -13.12
CA GLN A 207 3.15 -0.59 -14.58
C GLN A 207 2.13 -1.55 -15.20
N GLU A 208 2.01 -2.74 -14.60
CA GLU A 208 1.08 -3.81 -14.98
C GLU A 208 -0.38 -3.41 -14.68
N LYS A 209 -0.68 -2.85 -13.51
CA LYS A 209 -2.01 -2.32 -13.17
C LYS A 209 -2.46 -1.21 -14.14
N TYR A 210 -1.58 -0.27 -14.47
CA TYR A 210 -1.91 0.81 -15.41
C TYR A 210 -2.10 0.28 -16.84
N ALA A 211 -1.26 -0.65 -17.30
CA ALA A 211 -1.44 -1.32 -18.59
C ALA A 211 -2.76 -2.10 -18.68
N ALA A 212 -3.16 -2.78 -17.60
CA ALA A 212 -4.44 -3.50 -17.51
C ALA A 212 -5.64 -2.53 -17.53
N GLN A 213 -5.61 -1.46 -16.73
CA GLN A 213 -6.65 -0.42 -16.72
C GLN A 213 -6.79 0.24 -18.12
N ALA A 214 -5.69 0.60 -18.76
CA ALA A 214 -5.68 1.18 -20.11
C ALA A 214 -6.21 0.19 -21.17
N GLN A 215 -5.88 -1.10 -21.07
CA GLN A 215 -6.45 -2.11 -21.97
C GLN A 215 -7.96 -2.31 -21.76
N VAL A 216 -8.44 -2.34 -20.51
CA VAL A 216 -9.89 -2.42 -20.22
C VAL A 216 -10.64 -1.22 -20.79
N VAL A 217 -10.08 0.00 -20.65
CA VAL A 217 -10.63 1.22 -21.26
C VAL A 217 -10.68 1.05 -22.79
N LYS A 218 -9.55 0.76 -23.42
CA LYS A 218 -9.44 0.62 -24.88
C LYS A 218 -10.36 -0.46 -25.44
N THR A 219 -10.52 -1.60 -24.77
CA THR A 219 -11.46 -2.66 -25.16
C THR A 219 -12.93 -2.22 -25.02
N LEU A 220 -13.26 -1.34 -24.07
CA LEU A 220 -14.64 -0.87 -23.81
C LEU A 220 -15.08 0.33 -24.66
N THR A 221 -14.18 1.25 -25.01
CA THR A 221 -14.50 2.52 -25.72
C THR A 221 -13.82 2.65 -27.08
N ASP A 222 -12.94 1.72 -27.44
CA ASP A 222 -12.11 1.75 -28.67
C ASP A 222 -11.17 2.99 -28.72
N GLN A 223 -10.96 3.64 -27.57
CA GLN A 223 -10.14 4.83 -27.36
C GLN A 223 -9.39 4.72 -26.02
N ASP A 224 -8.26 5.42 -25.85
CA ASP A 224 -7.59 5.56 -24.56
C ASP A 224 -7.88 6.94 -23.97
N LEU A 225 -9.15 7.14 -23.59
CA LEU A 225 -9.67 8.40 -23.04
C LEU A 225 -10.55 8.12 -21.83
N VAL A 226 -10.19 8.71 -20.69
CA VAL A 226 -10.91 8.64 -19.43
C VAL A 226 -11.10 10.03 -18.82
N TYR A 227 -12.13 10.14 -17.99
CA TYR A 227 -12.55 11.35 -17.31
C TYR A 227 -12.47 11.18 -15.79
N GLY A 228 -12.10 12.24 -15.07
CA GLY A 228 -12.01 12.25 -13.62
C GLY A 228 -11.91 13.66 -13.03
N THR A 229 -11.87 13.76 -11.70
CA THR A 229 -11.84 15.05 -10.96
C THR A 229 -10.65 15.06 -10.00
N LYS A 230 -10.31 16.20 -9.38
CA LYS A 230 -9.21 16.28 -8.37
C LYS A 230 -9.48 15.49 -7.09
N SER A 231 -10.73 15.09 -6.83
CA SER A 231 -11.16 14.55 -5.54
C SER A 231 -11.84 13.18 -5.62
N GLY A 232 -12.20 12.70 -6.82
CA GLY A 232 -12.82 11.40 -7.02
C GLY A 232 -11.85 10.23 -6.83
N GLU A 233 -12.38 9.08 -6.44
CA GLU A 233 -11.61 7.84 -6.22
C GLU A 233 -11.68 6.87 -7.41
N LYS A 234 -12.49 7.21 -8.43
CA LYS A 234 -12.79 6.38 -9.59
C LYS A 234 -12.73 7.19 -10.88
N TYR A 235 -12.44 6.51 -11.99
CA TYR A 235 -12.39 7.08 -13.33
C TYR A 235 -13.60 6.68 -14.17
N HIS A 236 -13.90 7.48 -15.20
CA HIS A 236 -15.14 7.42 -15.96
C HIS A 236 -14.85 7.33 -17.46
N LEU A 237 -15.61 6.51 -18.18
CA LEU A 237 -15.50 6.37 -19.65
C LEU A 237 -16.25 7.46 -20.43
N TYR A 238 -17.04 8.28 -19.74
CA TYR A 238 -17.94 9.25 -20.37
C TYR A 238 -18.02 10.54 -19.55
N ALA A 239 -17.81 11.69 -20.18
CA ALA A 239 -17.93 13.01 -19.54
C ALA A 239 -19.35 13.31 -19.02
N ASP A 240 -20.37 12.72 -19.62
CA ASP A 240 -21.78 12.89 -19.24
C ASP A 240 -22.22 12.03 -18.03
N CYS A 241 -21.30 11.29 -17.40
CA CYS A 241 -21.61 10.40 -16.28
C CYS A 241 -22.25 11.15 -15.10
N GLN A 242 -23.33 10.60 -14.53
CA GLN A 242 -24.07 11.22 -13.42
C GLN A 242 -23.18 11.58 -12.21
N TYR A 243 -22.14 10.79 -11.94
CA TYR A 243 -21.22 11.02 -10.82
C TYR A 243 -20.22 12.16 -11.06
N LEU A 244 -20.06 12.62 -12.31
CA LEU A 244 -19.28 13.81 -12.66
C LEU A 244 -20.12 15.10 -12.62
N LYS A 245 -21.46 14.98 -12.59
CA LYS A 245 -22.42 16.09 -12.72
C LYS A 245 -22.86 16.73 -11.39
N SER A 246 -22.10 16.55 -10.30
CA SER A 246 -22.40 17.24 -9.04
C SER A 246 -21.83 18.66 -9.04
N ASP A 247 -22.51 19.60 -8.37
CA ASP A 247 -22.13 21.03 -8.30
C ASP A 247 -20.75 21.28 -7.67
N ASN A 248 -20.17 20.26 -7.05
CA ASN A 248 -18.84 20.29 -6.45
C ASN A 248 -17.70 19.98 -7.45
N VAL A 249 -18.01 19.54 -8.67
CA VAL A 249 -17.01 19.24 -9.72
C VAL A 249 -16.62 20.53 -10.43
N LYS A 250 -15.70 21.28 -9.82
CA LYS A 250 -15.19 22.56 -10.35
C LYS A 250 -14.19 22.41 -11.49
N GLU A 251 -13.54 21.26 -11.59
CA GLU A 251 -12.57 20.93 -12.65
C GLU A 251 -12.72 19.44 -13.02
N LEU A 252 -12.97 19.19 -14.30
CA LEU A 252 -12.93 17.87 -14.93
C LEU A 252 -11.60 17.74 -15.69
N PHE A 253 -10.96 16.58 -15.61
CA PHE A 253 -9.76 16.25 -16.37
C PHE A 253 -10.07 15.10 -17.31
N GLU A 254 -9.49 15.21 -18.50
CA GLU A 254 -9.43 14.16 -19.50
C GLU A 254 -7.97 13.82 -19.85
N GLY A 255 -7.79 12.69 -20.52
CA GLY A 255 -6.51 12.12 -20.90
C GLY A 255 -6.57 10.59 -20.88
N SER A 256 -5.43 9.93 -21.06
CA SER A 256 -5.31 8.49 -20.83
C SER A 256 -5.34 8.15 -19.33
N VAL A 257 -5.38 6.86 -19.01
CA VAL A 257 -5.42 6.37 -17.61
C VAL A 257 -4.24 6.89 -16.78
N GLU A 258 -3.05 6.88 -17.35
CA GLU A 258 -1.80 7.36 -16.74
C GLU A 258 -1.89 8.82 -16.35
N ASP A 259 -2.40 9.62 -17.27
CA ASP A 259 -2.50 11.06 -17.12
C ASP A 259 -3.52 11.42 -16.04
N LEU A 260 -4.53 10.57 -15.84
CA LEU A 260 -5.51 10.72 -14.77
C LEU A 260 -4.92 10.41 -13.39
N HIS A 261 -4.13 9.34 -13.24
CA HIS A 261 -3.36 9.06 -12.01
C HIS A 261 -2.29 10.13 -11.72
N ALA A 262 -1.60 10.58 -12.77
CA ALA A 262 -0.65 11.68 -12.68
C ALA A 262 -1.32 13.01 -12.27
N LYS A 263 -2.62 13.20 -12.54
CA LYS A 263 -3.40 14.38 -12.10
C LYS A 263 -4.05 14.22 -10.71
N ASN A 264 -4.59 13.04 -10.36
CA ASN A 264 -5.25 12.79 -9.08
C ASN A 264 -4.71 11.52 -8.38
N HIS A 265 -4.19 11.71 -7.16
CA HIS A 265 -3.58 10.68 -6.32
C HIS A 265 -4.56 9.73 -5.59
N LYS A 266 -5.87 9.97 -5.69
CA LYS A 266 -6.92 9.21 -4.99
C LYS A 266 -7.57 8.11 -5.83
N ILE A 267 -7.30 8.09 -7.13
CA ILE A 267 -7.93 7.12 -8.04
C ILE A 267 -7.39 5.72 -7.73
N GLY A 268 -8.30 4.75 -7.61
CA GLY A 268 -7.94 3.38 -7.31
C GLY A 268 -6.96 2.79 -8.33
N THR A 269 -5.98 2.02 -7.86
CA THR A 269 -5.01 1.32 -8.72
C THR A 269 -5.47 -0.10 -9.07
N GLY A 270 -6.59 -0.58 -8.49
CA GLY A 270 -7.20 -1.88 -8.79
C GLY A 270 -8.25 -1.81 -9.90
N GLU A 271 -8.90 -2.95 -10.18
CA GLU A 271 -9.95 -3.09 -11.20
C GLU A 271 -11.23 -2.29 -10.88
N ASP A 272 -11.54 -2.12 -9.59
CA ASP A 272 -12.73 -1.41 -9.13
C ASP A 272 -12.67 0.11 -9.37
N ALA A 273 -11.50 0.63 -9.74
CA ALA A 273 -11.27 2.04 -10.02
C ALA A 273 -12.10 2.57 -11.20
N LEU A 274 -12.51 1.70 -12.13
CA LEU A 274 -13.47 2.04 -13.16
C LEU A 274 -14.86 2.22 -12.53
N CYS A 275 -15.50 3.37 -12.76
CA CYS A 275 -16.88 3.62 -12.37
C CYS A 275 -17.82 2.52 -12.90
N SER A 276 -18.47 1.79 -12.00
CA SER A 276 -19.31 0.63 -12.35
C SER A 276 -20.51 0.98 -13.25
N ALA A 277 -21.02 2.21 -13.17
CA ALA A 277 -22.05 2.70 -14.11
C ALA A 277 -21.48 2.97 -15.52
N CYS A 278 -20.22 3.41 -15.63
CA CYS A 278 -19.52 3.50 -16.91
C CYS A 278 -19.25 2.10 -17.48
N LYS A 279 -18.73 1.15 -16.69
CA LYS A 279 -18.53 -0.26 -17.09
C LYS A 279 -19.83 -0.85 -17.65
N LYS A 280 -20.93 -0.78 -16.88
CA LYS A 280 -22.25 -1.29 -17.28
C LYS A 280 -22.83 -0.62 -18.53
N ARG A 281 -22.60 0.68 -18.74
CA ARG A 281 -23.03 1.39 -19.96
C ARG A 281 -22.21 0.96 -21.19
N ALA A 282 -20.90 0.78 -21.06
CA ALA A 282 -20.04 0.32 -22.15
C ALA A 282 -20.35 -1.14 -22.54
N LEU A 283 -20.45 -2.03 -21.55
CA LEU A 283 -20.88 -3.41 -21.74
C LEU A 283 -22.24 -3.49 -22.45
N LYS A 284 -23.25 -2.72 -21.98
CA LYS A 284 -24.56 -2.66 -22.65
C LYS A 284 -24.49 -2.10 -24.07
N ALA A 285 -23.57 -1.17 -24.37
CA ALA A 285 -23.40 -0.64 -25.73
C ALA A 285 -22.79 -1.67 -26.69
N LYS A 286 -21.93 -2.58 -26.21
CA LYS A 286 -21.37 -3.69 -27.00
C LYS A 286 -22.20 -4.98 -26.94
N ASN A 287 -23.30 -5.01 -26.16
CA ASN A 287 -24.08 -6.19 -25.81
C ASN A 287 -23.25 -7.31 -25.14
N TRP A 288 -22.27 -6.92 -24.32
CA TRP A 288 -21.33 -7.83 -23.65
C TRP A 288 -21.68 -8.08 -22.18
N THR A 289 -21.32 -9.27 -21.70
CA THR A 289 -21.21 -9.63 -20.28
C THR A 289 -19.84 -9.19 -19.71
N GLU A 290 -19.61 -9.41 -18.41
CA GLU A 290 -18.27 -9.19 -17.84
C GLU A 290 -17.27 -10.26 -18.32
N ASP A 291 -17.73 -11.47 -18.63
CA ASP A 291 -16.88 -12.56 -19.14
C ASP A 291 -16.44 -12.28 -20.59
N ASP A 292 -17.32 -11.73 -21.43
CA ASP A 292 -16.96 -11.29 -22.79
C ASP A 292 -15.86 -10.21 -22.77
N LEU A 293 -15.93 -9.28 -21.81
CA LEU A 293 -14.88 -8.28 -21.60
C LEU A 293 -13.56 -8.92 -21.16
N ASN A 294 -13.62 -9.86 -20.20
CA ASN A 294 -12.43 -10.55 -19.70
C ASN A 294 -11.73 -11.34 -20.83
N ASN A 295 -12.52 -12.04 -21.66
CA ASN A 295 -12.03 -12.77 -22.85
C ASN A 295 -11.41 -11.80 -23.87
N ALA A 296 -12.12 -10.72 -24.24
CA ALA A 296 -11.62 -9.72 -25.20
C ALA A 296 -10.36 -8.96 -24.71
N VAL A 297 -10.16 -8.82 -23.40
CA VAL A 297 -8.92 -8.28 -22.81
C VAL A 297 -7.79 -9.31 -22.85
N ALA A 298 -8.08 -10.60 -22.60
CA ALA A 298 -7.10 -11.68 -22.72
C ALA A 298 -6.60 -11.82 -24.17
N GLU A 299 -7.51 -11.95 -25.14
CA GLU A 299 -7.19 -12.01 -26.58
C GLU A 299 -6.34 -10.81 -27.03
N ALA A 300 -6.70 -9.59 -26.60
CA ALA A 300 -5.94 -8.38 -26.92
C ALA A 300 -4.54 -8.33 -26.29
N ASN A 301 -4.31 -9.04 -25.19
CA ASN A 301 -2.98 -9.16 -24.58
C ASN A 301 -2.15 -10.28 -25.22
N GLU A 302 -2.75 -11.42 -25.53
CA GLU A 302 -2.10 -12.51 -26.28
C GLU A 302 -1.66 -12.04 -27.68
N ALA A 303 -2.46 -11.23 -28.36
CA ALA A 303 -2.12 -10.60 -29.62
C ALA A 303 -0.81 -9.79 -29.53
N LYS A 304 -0.71 -8.84 -28.59
CA LYS A 304 0.51 -8.05 -28.33
C LYS A 304 1.71 -8.94 -27.98
N GLU A 305 1.48 -9.99 -27.19
CA GLU A 305 2.50 -10.98 -26.85
C GLU A 305 3.01 -11.76 -28.07
N SER A 306 2.21 -11.91 -29.12
CA SER A 306 2.61 -12.54 -30.38
C SER A 306 3.36 -11.58 -31.30
N GLU A 307 3.10 -10.27 -31.18
CA GLU A 307 3.79 -9.20 -31.90
C GLU A 307 5.17 -8.92 -31.29
N ALA A 308 5.26 -8.83 -29.96
CA ALA A 308 6.50 -8.57 -29.22
C ALA A 308 7.54 -9.72 -29.28
N LYS A 309 7.25 -10.82 -29.98
CA LYS A 309 8.13 -11.98 -30.19
C LYS A 309 8.61 -12.12 -31.64
N LYS A 310 8.32 -11.12 -32.50
CA LYS A 310 8.74 -11.05 -33.91
C LYS A 310 9.87 -10.03 -34.09
#